data_AF-A0A101UZA7-F1
#
_entry.id   AF-A0A101UZA7-F1
#
_cell.length_a   1.000
_cell.length_b   1.000
_cell.length_c   1.000
_cell.angle_alpha   90.00
_cell.angle_beta   90.00
_cell.angle_gamma   90.00
#
_symmetry.space_group_name_H-M   'P 1'
#
loop_
_entity.id
_entity.type
_entity.pdbx_description
1 polymer ?
#
loop_
_entity_poly.entity_id
_entity_poly.type
_entity_poly.pdbx_seq_one_letter_code
_entity_poly.pdbx_strand_id
1 'polypeptide(L)'
;MLTCNGGDPLSSSSWVKSPNPVFQRSNANGVYGPGHNGFFKSPDGTEDWMVYHANSSASGGCDMNRSTRAQKFKRNADGTPNFGTPVALGVPLTAWSGE
;
A
#
# COMPACT_ATOMS: atom_id res chain seq x y z
N MET A 1 -10.02 2.56 2.94
CA MET A 1 -10.24 1.88 1.64
C MET A 1 -11.72 1.80 1.39
N LEU A 2 -12.16 1.81 0.13
CA LEU A 2 -13.53 1.51 -0.25
C LEU A 2 -13.55 0.10 -0.84
N THR A 3 -14.49 -0.73 -0.40
CA THR A 3 -14.71 -2.09 -0.94
C THR A 3 -16.04 -2.08 -1.70
N CYS A 4 -16.02 -2.47 -2.97
CA CYS A 4 -17.24 -2.69 -3.73
C CYS A 4 -17.81 -4.06 -3.39
N ASN A 5 -19.04 -4.12 -2.87
CA ASN A 5 -19.71 -5.37 -2.49
C ASN A 5 -20.63 -5.90 -3.61
N GLY A 6 -20.40 -5.48 -4.85
CA GLY A 6 -21.27 -5.74 -6.01
C GLY A 6 -22.27 -4.61 -6.26
N GLY A 7 -23.08 -4.74 -7.32
CA GLY A 7 -24.02 -3.71 -7.75
C GLY A 7 -23.41 -2.70 -8.73
N ASP A 8 -24.02 -1.51 -8.81
CA ASP A 8 -23.57 -0.43 -9.69
C ASP A 8 -22.38 0.33 -9.06
N PRO A 9 -21.18 0.33 -9.66
CA PRO A 9 -20.03 1.04 -9.11
C PRO A 9 -20.19 2.57 -9.07
N LEU A 10 -21.17 3.15 -9.79
CA LEU A 10 -21.51 4.57 -9.71
C LEU A 10 -22.43 4.90 -8.53
N SER A 11 -23.05 3.89 -7.90
CA SER A 11 -23.86 4.08 -6.70
C SER A 11 -22.98 4.03 -5.44
N SER A 12 -23.07 5.05 -4.60
CA SER A 12 -22.34 5.10 -3.33
C SER A 12 -22.71 3.96 -2.37
N SER A 13 -23.93 3.42 -2.46
CA SER A 13 -24.39 2.30 -1.64
C SER A 13 -23.71 0.97 -1.96
N SER A 14 -23.08 0.84 -3.14
CA SER A 14 -22.28 -0.33 -3.52
C SER A 14 -20.93 -0.40 -2.80
N TRP A 15 -20.54 0.70 -2.12
CA TRP A 15 -19.22 0.85 -1.52
C TRP A 15 -19.27 0.93 0.00
N VAL A 16 -18.45 0.12 0.66
CA VAL A 16 -18.26 0.17 2.11
C VAL A 16 -16.88 0.74 2.44
N LYS A 17 -16.84 1.76 3.29
CA LYS A 17 -15.59 2.37 3.75
C LYS A 17 -15.04 1.61 4.95
N SER A 18 -13.76 1.23 4.89
CA SER A 18 -13.05 0.69 6.06
C SER A 18 -13.07 1.70 7.21
N PRO A 19 -13.34 1.27 8.45
CA PRO A 19 -13.42 2.18 9.60
C PRO A 19 -12.05 2.75 9.99
N ASN A 20 -10.96 2.06 9.66
CA ASN A 20 -9.59 2.44 9.98
C ASN A 20 -8.71 2.56 8.71
N PRO A 21 -7.59 3.29 8.79
CA PRO A 21 -6.57 3.25 7.74
C PRO A 21 -6.09 1.80 7.50
N VAL A 22 -5.99 1.42 6.23
CA VAL A 22 -5.49 0.09 5.82
C VAL A 22 -3.98 0.06 5.58
N PHE A 23 -3.37 1.25 5.54
CA PHE A 23 -1.93 1.46 5.44
C PHE A 23 -1.63 2.86 5.99
N GLN A 24 -0.65 2.99 6.88
CA GLN A 24 -0.41 4.23 7.61
C GLN A 24 1.05 4.37 8.05
N ARG A 25 1.41 5.56 8.53
CA ARG A 25 2.70 5.90 9.13
C ARG A 25 3.16 4.82 10.12
N SER A 26 4.45 4.48 10.06
CA SER A 26 5.12 3.61 11.03
C SER A 26 6.30 4.34 11.65
N ASN A 27 6.16 4.74 12.91
CA ASN A 27 7.28 5.33 13.67
C ASN A 27 8.43 4.35 13.83
N ALA A 28 8.12 3.07 14.08
CA ALA A 28 9.11 2.00 14.25
C ALA A 28 9.99 1.82 13.00
N ASN A 29 9.42 2.05 11.81
CA ASN A 29 10.14 1.90 10.54
C ASN A 29 10.60 3.24 9.96
N GLY A 30 10.41 4.35 10.67
CA GLY A 30 10.73 5.69 10.19
C GLY A 30 10.03 6.06 8.88
N VAL A 31 8.78 5.60 8.68
CA VAL A 31 8.00 5.86 7.45
C VAL A 31 6.82 6.77 7.76
N TYR A 32 6.78 7.93 7.12
CA TYR A 32 5.87 9.01 7.43
C TYR A 32 5.02 9.38 6.20
N GLY A 33 3.71 9.55 6.42
CA GLY A 33 2.76 9.94 5.37
C GLY A 33 2.73 9.02 4.14
N PRO A 34 2.63 7.69 4.27
CA PRO A 34 2.50 6.83 3.11
C PRO A 34 1.17 7.07 2.38
N GLY A 35 1.19 7.17 1.05
CA GLY A 35 -0.03 7.42 0.28
C GLY A 35 0.17 7.48 -1.24
N HIS A 36 -0.90 7.90 -1.93
CA HIS A 36 -1.02 8.00 -3.40
C HIS A 36 -0.42 6.78 -4.09
N ASN A 37 -1.00 5.62 -3.79
CA ASN A 37 -0.47 4.33 -4.18
C ASN A 37 -0.99 3.86 -5.54
N GLY A 38 -0.31 2.86 -6.09
CA GLY A 38 -0.74 2.03 -7.21
C GLY A 38 -0.54 0.55 -6.91
N PHE A 39 -1.03 -0.32 -7.77
CA PHE A 39 -0.92 -1.78 -7.62
C PHE A 39 -0.44 -2.39 -8.93
N PHE A 40 0.38 -3.42 -8.83
CA PHE A 40 0.87 -4.19 -9.96
C PHE A 40 1.15 -5.63 -9.55
N LYS A 41 1.32 -6.50 -10.55
CA LYS A 41 1.71 -7.89 -10.38
C LYS A 41 3.21 -8.05 -10.66
N SER A 42 3.85 -9.03 -10.03
CA SER A 42 5.18 -9.49 -10.47
C SER A 42 5.17 -9.93 -11.94
N PRO A 43 6.32 -9.96 -12.63
CA PRO A 43 6.41 -10.44 -14.03
C PRO A 43 5.75 -11.79 -14.31
N ASP A 44 5.86 -12.75 -13.37
CA ASP A 44 5.21 -14.06 -13.48
C ASP A 44 3.74 -14.11 -13.01
N GLY A 45 3.21 -12.99 -12.53
CA GLY A 45 1.83 -12.85 -12.07
C GLY A 45 1.51 -13.43 -10.70
N THR A 46 2.50 -14.02 -9.99
CA THR A 46 2.27 -14.77 -8.76
C THR A 46 2.22 -13.90 -7.49
N GLU A 47 2.70 -12.66 -7.57
CA GLU A 47 2.75 -11.74 -6.43
C GLU A 47 1.97 -10.46 -6.69
N ASP A 48 1.33 -9.95 -5.63
CA ASP A 48 0.70 -8.65 -5.61
C ASP A 48 1.62 -7.63 -4.93
N TRP A 49 1.88 -6.51 -5.60
CA TRP A 49 2.76 -5.45 -5.13
C TRP A 49 2.03 -4.11 -5.07
N MET A 50 2.36 -3.33 -4.05
CA MET A 50 1.88 -1.96 -3.89
C MET A 50 3.06 -1.00 -4.05
N VAL A 51 2.91 -0.03 -4.95
CA VAL A 51 3.80 1.13 -5.05
C VAL A 51 3.15 2.31 -4.33
N TYR A 52 3.91 3.10 -3.58
CA TYR A 52 3.42 4.26 -2.84
C TYR A 52 4.54 5.27 -2.61
N HIS A 53 4.20 6.52 -2.26
CA HIS A 53 5.20 7.48 -1.76
C HIS A 53 5.22 7.52 -0.24
N ALA A 54 6.37 7.83 0.37
CA ALA A 54 6.45 8.20 1.78
C ALA A 54 7.71 9.03 2.10
N ASN A 55 7.68 9.71 3.24
CA ASN A 55 8.79 10.45 3.83
C ASN A 55 9.57 9.61 4.85
N SER A 56 10.84 9.94 5.06
CA SER A 56 11.70 9.36 6.11
C SER A 56 11.85 10.24 7.36
N SER A 57 11.13 11.37 7.41
CA SER A 57 11.04 12.27 8.56
C SER A 57 9.59 12.60 8.89
N ALA A 58 9.30 12.76 10.18
CA ALA A 58 7.99 13.22 10.66
C ALA A 58 7.67 14.67 10.26
N SER A 59 8.69 15.49 9.97
CA SER A 59 8.54 16.85 9.45
C SER A 59 8.42 16.91 7.92
N GLY A 60 8.58 15.77 7.23
CA GLY A 60 8.48 15.70 5.78
C GLY A 60 7.03 15.89 5.30
N GLY A 61 6.87 16.63 4.21
CA GLY A 61 5.55 16.98 3.66
C GLY A 61 5.44 16.71 2.15
N CYS A 62 4.76 17.60 1.44
CA CYS A 62 4.78 17.65 -0.03
C CYS A 62 6.06 18.32 -0.56
N ASP A 63 7.19 17.93 -0.02
CA ASP A 63 8.51 18.41 -0.43
C ASP A 63 9.15 17.45 -1.45
N MET A 64 10.42 17.70 -1.77
CA MET A 64 11.24 16.87 -2.65
C MET A 64 11.90 15.69 -1.93
N ASN A 65 11.56 15.41 -0.66
CA ASN A 65 12.12 14.31 0.12
C ASN A 65 11.25 13.04 0.09
N ARG A 66 10.05 13.10 -0.50
CA ARG A 66 9.22 11.92 -0.73
C ARG A 66 9.89 10.98 -1.72
N SER A 67 10.01 9.72 -1.33
CA SER A 67 10.51 8.66 -2.20
C SER A 67 9.39 7.72 -2.63
N THR A 68 9.47 7.24 -3.87
CA THR A 68 8.69 6.10 -4.34
C THR A 68 9.21 4.83 -3.71
N ARG A 69 8.31 3.99 -3.20
CA ARG A 69 8.60 2.73 -2.52
C ARG A 69 7.66 1.65 -3.04
N ALA A 70 8.11 0.41 -3.04
CA ALA A 70 7.28 -0.73 -3.41
C ALA A 70 7.48 -1.87 -2.41
N GLN A 71 6.39 -2.57 -2.06
CA GLN A 71 6.45 -3.79 -1.26
C GLN A 71 5.36 -4.78 -1.67
N LYS A 72 5.68 -6.06 -1.58
CA LYS A 72 4.71 -7.15 -1.71
C LYS A 72 3.66 -7.05 -0.61
N PHE A 73 2.41 -7.35 -0.94
CA PHE A 73 1.33 -7.49 0.03
C PHE A 73 0.65 -8.85 -0.11
N LYS A 74 -0.14 -9.22 0.89
CA LYS A 74 -0.85 -10.52 0.92
C LYS A 74 -2.35 -10.29 0.87
N ARG A 75 -3.12 -11.36 0.71
CA ARG A 75 -4.57 -11.33 0.95
C ARG A 75 -4.89 -11.94 2.31
N ASN A 76 -5.89 -11.37 2.98
CA ASN A 76 -6.53 -11.97 4.13
C ASN A 76 -7.40 -13.16 3.68
N ALA A 77 -7.84 -13.98 4.64
CA ALA A 77 -8.70 -15.14 4.35
C ALA A 77 -10.06 -14.75 3.73
N ASP A 78 -10.55 -13.54 4.01
CA ASP A 78 -11.78 -12.97 3.42
C ASP A 78 -11.56 -12.38 2.01
N GLY A 79 -10.36 -12.52 1.45
CA GLY A 79 -9.98 -12.02 0.13
C GLY A 79 -9.56 -10.55 0.08
N THR A 80 -9.71 -9.79 1.17
CA THR A 80 -9.29 -8.38 1.23
C THR A 80 -7.76 -8.25 1.22
N PRO A 81 -7.20 -7.14 0.71
CA PRO A 81 -5.75 -6.94 0.72
C PRO A 81 -5.24 -6.66 2.14
N ASN A 82 -4.07 -7.20 2.45
CA ASN A 82 -3.30 -6.94 3.65
C ASN A 82 -1.97 -6.31 3.27
N PHE A 83 -1.93 -4.97 3.32
CA PHE A 83 -0.75 -4.17 2.97
C PHE A 83 0.36 -4.21 4.03
N GLY A 84 0.07 -4.74 5.22
CA GLY A 84 1.00 -4.79 6.33
C GLY A 84 1.44 -3.40 6.81
N THR A 85 2.70 -3.30 7.22
CA THR A 85 3.34 -2.05 7.68
C THR A 85 4.31 -1.55 6.61
N PRO A 86 4.42 -0.23 6.38
CA PRO A 86 5.39 0.30 5.42
C PRO A 86 6.81 -0.09 5.80
N VAL A 87 7.56 -0.64 4.84
CA VAL A 87 8.96 -1.07 5.06
C VAL A 87 9.88 0.14 5.16
N ALA A 88 10.86 0.06 6.07
CA ALA A 88 11.87 1.10 6.26
C ALA A 88 12.78 1.24 5.02
N LEU A 89 13.30 2.45 4.79
CA LEU A 89 14.25 2.69 3.71
C LEU A 89 15.56 1.93 3.97
N GLY A 90 16.16 1.36 2.93
CA GLY A 90 17.43 0.62 3.02
C GLY A 90 17.32 -0.82 3.50
N VAL A 91 16.12 -1.28 3.86
CA VAL A 91 15.88 -2.71 4.14
C VAL A 91 15.87 -3.47 2.82
N PRO A 92 16.74 -4.50 2.64
CA PRO A 92 16.70 -5.35 1.47
C PRO A 92 15.38 -6.10 1.40
N LEU A 93 14.70 -6.03 0.26
CA LEU A 93 13.53 -6.83 -0.06
C LEU A 93 13.92 -7.87 -1.11
N THR A 94 13.30 -9.05 -1.04
CA THR A 94 13.38 -10.01 -2.15
C THR A 94 12.81 -9.35 -3.40
N ALA A 95 13.52 -9.47 -4.52
CA ALA A 95 13.02 -9.01 -5.81
C ALA A 95 11.68 -9.68 -6.14
N TRP A 96 10.86 -9.00 -6.93
CA TRP A 96 9.62 -9.60 -7.43
C TRP A 96 9.94 -10.86 -8.25
N SER A 97 9.08 -11.86 -8.14
CA SER A 97 9.30 -13.15 -8.79
C SER A 97 9.20 -13.06 -10.32
N GLY A 98 9.99 -13.88 -11.02
CA GLY A 98 9.99 -13.94 -12.50
C GLY A 98 10.91 -12.92 -13.19
N GLU A 99 11.84 -12.30 -12.45
CA GLU A 99 13.04 -11.67 -13.03
C GLU A 99 14.13 -12.68 -13.42
#